data_AF-A0A0P9PX60-F1
#
_entry.id   AF-A0A0P9PX60-F1
#
_cell.length_a   1.000
_cell.length_b   1.000
_cell.length_c   1.000
_cell.angle_alpha   90.00
_cell.angle_beta   90.00
_cell.angle_gamma   90.00
#
_symmetry.space_group_name_H-M   'P 1'
#
loop_
_entity.id
_entity.type
_entity.pdbx_description
1 polymer ?
#
loop_
_entity_poly.entity_id
_entity_poly.type
_entity_poly.pdbx_seq_one_letter_code
_entity_poly.pdbx_strand_id
1 'polypeptide(L)'
;MKSFYEDIRDFLTSSIVVGDLTLPTSYAKPECFNDFQAGFRTHANTDESLVSGADGDWKPEWYVIAMTGLDDPVFLAVNEAGSGYPVYTAVHGAGRWDAIQIAPSLGAFGRLLKALAEVNEDTFAFNRLIMAEVSFPNEYWREVIDTRQETELLEQSSSDISDYDPADFEKGDLIVSDPGPHKLKVVQIVSKCRGLPLKEALALAGAPELKAASGTRGQLYRLREQLEALDATVEFRPD
;
A
#
# COMPACT_ATOMS: atom_id res chain seq x y z
N MET A 1 -15.45 -31.69 -9.50
CA MET A 1 -14.39 -30.81 -10.06
C MET A 1 -14.52 -30.53 -11.54
N LYS A 2 -14.61 -31.51 -12.44
CA LYS A 2 -14.67 -31.22 -13.89
C LYS A 2 -15.80 -30.24 -14.31
N SER A 3 -17.02 -30.46 -13.81
CA SER A 3 -18.16 -29.53 -14.03
C SER A 3 -17.88 -28.12 -13.49
N PHE A 4 -17.44 -28.00 -12.23
CA PHE A 4 -17.10 -26.70 -11.63
C PHE A 4 -16.09 -25.91 -12.45
N TYR A 5 -15.03 -26.57 -12.95
CA TYR A 5 -14.04 -25.92 -13.79
C TYR A 5 -14.62 -25.42 -15.11
N GLU A 6 -15.47 -26.22 -15.75
CA GLU A 6 -16.14 -25.83 -16.99
C GLU A 6 -17.04 -24.61 -16.74
N ASP A 7 -17.72 -24.55 -15.60
CA ASP A 7 -18.63 -23.46 -15.24
C ASP A 7 -17.94 -22.11 -14.99
N ILE A 8 -16.69 -22.13 -14.50
CA ILE A 8 -15.94 -20.90 -14.17
C ILE A 8 -14.91 -20.50 -15.22
N ARG A 9 -14.66 -21.36 -16.22
CA ARG A 9 -13.57 -21.20 -17.19
C ARG A 9 -13.61 -19.87 -17.94
N ASP A 10 -14.79 -19.48 -18.40
CA ASP A 10 -14.95 -18.26 -19.19
C ASP A 10 -14.65 -17.01 -18.35
N PHE A 11 -15.06 -17.01 -17.08
CA PHE A 11 -14.73 -15.95 -16.13
C PHE A 11 -13.21 -15.85 -15.93
N LEU A 12 -12.54 -16.97 -15.61
CA LEU A 12 -11.09 -16.99 -15.43
C LEU A 12 -10.35 -16.53 -16.69
N THR A 13 -10.78 -16.98 -17.86
CA THR A 13 -10.18 -16.61 -19.15
C THR A 13 -10.36 -15.11 -19.45
N SER A 14 -11.48 -14.52 -19.02
CA SER A 14 -11.72 -13.08 -19.22
C SER A 14 -10.79 -12.19 -18.39
N SER A 15 -10.37 -12.64 -17.19
CA SER A 15 -9.38 -11.96 -16.32
C SER A 15 -9.56 -10.44 -16.27
N ILE A 16 -10.77 -9.98 -15.96
CA ILE A 16 -11.13 -8.55 -16.06
C ILE A 16 -10.42 -7.77 -14.94
N VAL A 17 -9.47 -6.92 -15.29
CA VAL A 17 -8.78 -6.02 -14.34
C VAL A 17 -9.35 -4.62 -14.51
N VAL A 18 -9.93 -4.08 -13.44
CA VAL A 18 -10.56 -2.75 -13.43
C VAL A 18 -9.53 -1.64 -13.18
N GLY A 19 -8.58 -1.87 -12.28
CA GLY A 19 -7.50 -0.93 -11.96
C GLY A 19 -7.39 -0.56 -10.47
N ASP A 20 -8.41 -0.87 -9.67
CA ASP A 20 -8.44 -0.60 -8.22
C ASP A 20 -7.82 -1.75 -7.41
N LEU A 21 -7.03 -1.42 -6.37
CA LEU A 21 -6.37 -2.40 -5.50
C LEU A 21 -7.35 -3.23 -4.67
N THR A 22 -8.54 -2.70 -4.37
CA THR A 22 -9.60 -3.41 -3.63
C THR A 22 -10.36 -4.40 -4.51
N LEU A 23 -10.21 -4.32 -5.83
CA LEU A 23 -10.83 -5.20 -6.82
C LEU A 23 -9.86 -6.29 -7.30
N PRO A 24 -10.35 -7.36 -7.95
CA PRO A 24 -9.48 -8.41 -8.48
C PRO A 24 -8.41 -7.87 -9.45
N THR A 25 -7.15 -8.22 -9.20
CA THR A 25 -6.00 -7.85 -10.04
C THR A 25 -5.25 -9.07 -10.58
N SER A 26 -5.31 -10.20 -9.88
CA SER A 26 -4.63 -11.44 -10.26
C SER A 26 -5.63 -12.59 -10.30
N TYR A 27 -5.72 -13.29 -11.43
CA TYR A 27 -6.69 -14.37 -11.64
C TYR A 27 -6.02 -15.74 -11.71
N ALA A 28 -6.72 -16.75 -11.19
CA ALA A 28 -6.31 -18.13 -11.34
C ALA A 28 -6.32 -18.53 -12.83
N LYS A 29 -5.24 -19.13 -13.31
CA LYS A 29 -5.19 -19.67 -14.68
C LYS A 29 -5.81 -21.07 -14.71
N PRO A 30 -6.66 -21.40 -15.70
CA PRO A 30 -7.28 -22.73 -15.77
C PRO A 30 -6.28 -23.90 -15.70
N GLU A 31 -5.13 -23.76 -16.34
CA GLU A 31 -4.06 -24.77 -16.37
C GLU A 31 -3.28 -24.92 -15.06
N CYS A 32 -3.26 -23.88 -14.21
CA CYS A 32 -2.51 -23.84 -12.95
C CYS A 32 -3.44 -23.54 -11.75
N PHE A 33 -4.72 -23.86 -11.87
CA PHE A 33 -5.71 -23.43 -10.87
C PHE A 33 -5.46 -24.02 -9.49
N ASN A 34 -4.99 -25.28 -9.42
CA ASN A 34 -4.65 -25.93 -8.15
C ASN A 34 -3.47 -25.22 -7.47
N ASP A 35 -2.47 -24.77 -8.25
CA ASP A 35 -1.32 -24.04 -7.71
C ASP A 35 -1.75 -22.70 -7.10
N PHE A 36 -2.79 -22.08 -7.67
CA PHE A 36 -3.40 -20.84 -7.15
C PHE A 36 -4.11 -21.03 -5.80
N GLN A 37 -4.31 -22.28 -5.34
CA GLN A 37 -4.89 -22.56 -4.03
C GLN A 37 -3.85 -22.65 -2.91
N ALA A 38 -2.55 -22.60 -3.25
CA ALA A 38 -1.47 -22.62 -2.28
C ALA A 38 -1.59 -21.41 -1.33
N GLY A 39 -1.44 -21.64 -0.03
CA GLY A 39 -1.64 -20.65 1.03
C GLY A 39 -3.08 -20.60 1.58
N PHE A 40 -4.07 -21.15 0.85
CA PHE A 40 -5.47 -21.19 1.29
C PHE A 40 -5.95 -22.62 1.55
N ARG A 41 -5.81 -23.49 0.54
CA ARG A 41 -6.24 -24.89 0.63
C ARG A 41 -5.09 -25.85 0.93
N THR A 42 -3.90 -25.53 0.44
CA THR A 42 -2.70 -26.36 0.60
C THR A 42 -1.53 -25.50 1.05
N HIS A 43 -0.67 -26.06 1.91
CA HIS A 43 0.55 -25.40 2.30
C HIS A 43 1.57 -25.43 1.16
N ALA A 44 2.11 -24.26 0.77
CA ALA A 44 2.91 -24.10 -0.45
C ALA A 44 4.20 -24.94 -0.49
N ASN A 45 4.73 -25.36 0.67
CA ASN A 45 5.98 -26.13 0.75
C ASN A 45 5.79 -27.61 1.10
N THR A 46 4.66 -27.98 1.72
CA THR A 46 4.45 -29.34 2.26
C THR A 46 3.28 -30.06 1.62
N ASP A 47 2.48 -29.36 0.80
CA ASP A 47 1.22 -29.84 0.22
C ASP A 47 0.17 -30.30 1.24
N GLU A 48 0.40 -30.02 2.53
CA GLU A 48 -0.54 -30.33 3.60
C GLU A 48 -1.83 -29.53 3.43
N SER A 49 -2.97 -30.17 3.73
CA SER A 49 -4.27 -29.53 3.68
C SER A 49 -4.39 -28.46 4.75
N LEU A 50 -4.77 -27.24 4.34
CA LEU A 50 -5.09 -26.11 5.22
C LEU A 50 -6.60 -25.96 5.45
N VAL A 51 -7.42 -26.74 4.75
CA VAL A 51 -8.88 -26.64 4.87
C VAL A 51 -9.42 -27.38 6.08
N SER A 52 -10.46 -26.81 6.69
CA SER A 52 -11.05 -27.32 7.93
C SER A 52 -12.51 -26.87 8.06
N GLY A 53 -13.28 -27.61 8.87
CA GLY A 53 -14.66 -27.25 9.19
C GLY A 53 -14.79 -26.25 10.34
N ALA A 54 -13.72 -25.94 11.07
CA ALA A 54 -13.77 -25.08 12.25
C ALA A 54 -14.12 -23.63 11.89
N ASP A 55 -14.73 -22.90 12.83
CA ASP A 55 -15.05 -21.49 12.64
C ASP A 55 -13.79 -20.66 12.38
N GLY A 56 -13.86 -19.75 11.42
CA GLY A 56 -12.70 -18.95 10.98
C GLY A 56 -11.68 -19.67 10.09
N ASP A 57 -11.78 -20.98 9.88
CA ASP A 57 -10.89 -21.71 8.97
C ASP A 57 -11.36 -21.65 7.50
N TRP A 58 -10.42 -21.83 6.58
CA TRP A 58 -10.73 -21.95 5.15
C TRP A 58 -11.55 -23.21 4.87
N LYS A 59 -12.70 -23.07 4.21
CA LYS A 59 -13.65 -24.18 4.07
C LYS A 59 -13.26 -25.15 2.95
N PRO A 60 -13.52 -26.47 3.10
CA PRO A 60 -13.25 -27.48 2.07
C PRO A 60 -13.92 -27.21 0.72
N GLU A 61 -15.00 -26.44 0.68
CA GLU A 61 -15.72 -26.06 -0.53
C GLU A 61 -15.23 -24.75 -1.16
N TRP A 62 -14.40 -23.95 -0.48
CA TRP A 62 -13.97 -22.64 -0.98
C TRP A 62 -12.76 -22.73 -1.89
N TYR A 63 -12.88 -22.19 -3.10
CA TYR A 63 -11.80 -22.14 -4.08
C TYR A 63 -11.57 -20.71 -4.54
N VAL A 64 -10.32 -20.27 -4.42
CA VAL A 64 -9.88 -18.93 -4.83
C VAL A 64 -9.84 -18.88 -6.36
N ILE A 65 -10.47 -17.86 -6.93
CA ILE A 65 -10.54 -17.61 -8.37
C ILE A 65 -9.75 -16.37 -8.78
N ALA A 66 -9.53 -15.44 -7.86
CA ALA A 66 -8.70 -14.26 -8.05
C ALA A 66 -8.18 -13.74 -6.70
N MET A 67 -7.24 -12.81 -6.74
CA MET A 67 -6.79 -12.01 -5.60
C MET A 67 -6.94 -10.53 -5.94
N THR A 68 -7.26 -9.73 -4.93
CA THR A 68 -7.21 -8.27 -5.04
C THR A 68 -5.75 -7.78 -5.07
N GLY A 69 -5.54 -6.49 -5.34
CA GLY A 69 -4.23 -5.85 -5.19
C GLY A 69 -3.75 -5.74 -3.73
N LEU A 70 -4.61 -6.06 -2.76
CA LEU A 70 -4.30 -6.14 -1.33
C LEU A 70 -4.10 -7.60 -0.87
N ASP A 71 -3.95 -8.56 -1.79
CA ASP A 71 -3.80 -9.99 -1.49
C ASP A 71 -5.02 -10.62 -0.79
N ASP A 72 -6.21 -9.98 -0.85
CA ASP A 72 -7.45 -10.60 -0.39
C ASP A 72 -7.96 -11.62 -1.41
N PRO A 73 -8.34 -12.84 -0.98
CA PRO A 73 -8.89 -13.85 -1.88
C PRO A 73 -10.30 -13.49 -2.33
N VAL A 74 -10.54 -13.60 -3.63
CA VAL A 74 -11.88 -13.68 -4.21
C VAL A 74 -12.17 -15.12 -4.56
N PHE A 75 -13.25 -15.68 -4.00
CA PHE A 75 -13.48 -17.13 -4.01
C PHE A 75 -14.96 -17.50 -4.17
N LEU A 76 -15.16 -18.78 -4.52
CA LEU A 76 -16.46 -19.41 -4.70
C LEU A 76 -16.58 -20.66 -3.83
N ALA A 77 -17.80 -20.99 -3.43
CA ALA A 77 -18.12 -22.27 -2.83
C ALA A 77 -18.60 -23.27 -3.90
N VAL A 78 -17.88 -24.38 -4.11
CA VAL A 78 -18.18 -25.35 -5.19
C VAL A 78 -19.54 -26.04 -5.06
N ASN A 79 -20.08 -26.08 -3.84
CA ASN A 79 -21.39 -26.65 -3.53
C ASN A 79 -22.56 -25.68 -3.81
N GLU A 80 -22.29 -24.44 -4.23
CA GLU A 80 -23.31 -23.42 -4.52
C GLU A 80 -23.59 -23.23 -6.02
N ALA A 81 -23.27 -24.24 -6.84
CA ALA A 81 -23.51 -24.24 -8.27
C ALA A 81 -24.98 -23.93 -8.64
N GLY A 82 -25.93 -24.47 -7.87
CA GLY A 82 -27.37 -24.25 -8.08
C GLY A 82 -27.82 -22.80 -7.90
N SER A 83 -27.02 -21.97 -7.21
CA SER A 83 -27.27 -20.54 -7.01
C SER A 83 -26.46 -19.67 -7.98
N GLY A 84 -25.78 -20.28 -8.96
CA GLY A 84 -24.95 -19.55 -9.93
C GLY A 84 -23.60 -19.08 -9.37
N TYR A 85 -23.08 -19.76 -8.34
CA TYR A 85 -21.83 -19.42 -7.65
C TYR A 85 -21.78 -17.99 -7.13
N PRO A 86 -22.43 -17.69 -6.00
CA PRO A 86 -22.20 -16.44 -5.28
C PRO A 86 -20.69 -16.21 -5.07
N VAL A 87 -20.28 -14.95 -5.17
CA VAL A 87 -18.86 -14.58 -5.08
C VAL A 87 -18.61 -13.97 -3.71
N TYR A 88 -17.52 -14.40 -3.08
CA TYR A 88 -17.12 -13.97 -1.76
C TYR A 88 -15.70 -13.40 -1.77
N THR A 89 -15.43 -12.55 -0.78
CA THR A 89 -14.08 -12.16 -0.37
C THR A 89 -13.90 -12.36 1.13
N ALA A 90 -12.68 -12.29 1.63
CA ALA A 90 -12.35 -12.25 3.04
C ALA A 90 -11.06 -11.45 3.25
N VAL A 91 -10.95 -10.71 4.34
CA VAL A 91 -9.77 -9.88 4.63
C VAL A 91 -8.57 -10.76 4.98
N HIS A 92 -7.46 -10.55 4.28
CA HIS A 92 -6.20 -11.24 4.53
C HIS A 92 -5.58 -10.82 5.87
N GLY A 93 -4.79 -11.70 6.49
CA GLY A 93 -3.97 -11.36 7.67
C GLY A 93 -4.74 -11.18 9.00
N ALA A 94 -6.05 -11.34 9.04
CA ALA A 94 -6.87 -11.23 10.26
C ALA A 94 -6.74 -12.45 11.22
N GLY A 95 -6.03 -13.51 10.83
CA GLY A 95 -5.90 -14.75 11.59
C GLY A 95 -7.14 -15.65 11.58
N ARG A 96 -8.19 -15.25 10.84
CA ARG A 96 -9.41 -16.00 10.56
C ARG A 96 -9.97 -15.57 9.19
N TRP A 97 -10.81 -16.40 8.60
CA TRP A 97 -11.49 -16.13 7.33
C TRP A 97 -12.98 -15.90 7.55
N ASP A 98 -13.41 -14.65 7.46
CA ASP A 98 -14.82 -14.25 7.51
C ASP A 98 -15.30 -13.90 6.11
N ALA A 99 -16.14 -14.75 5.52
CA ALA A 99 -16.62 -14.59 4.17
C ALA A 99 -17.63 -13.44 4.05
N ILE A 100 -17.37 -12.53 3.13
CA ILE A 100 -18.25 -11.42 2.75
C ILE A 100 -18.75 -11.69 1.34
N GLN A 101 -20.05 -11.87 1.15
CA GLN A 101 -20.62 -12.09 -0.18
C GLN A 101 -20.65 -10.78 -0.98
N ILE A 102 -19.82 -10.68 -2.02
CA ILE A 102 -19.68 -9.46 -2.85
C ILE A 102 -20.53 -9.49 -4.12
N ALA A 103 -21.04 -10.66 -4.54
CA ALA A 103 -21.99 -10.75 -5.64
C ALA A 103 -22.95 -11.94 -5.49
N PRO A 104 -24.18 -11.84 -6.03
CA PRO A 104 -25.17 -12.92 -5.97
C PRO A 104 -24.83 -14.11 -6.87
N SER A 105 -23.99 -13.92 -7.89
CA SER A 105 -23.54 -14.96 -8.81
C SER A 105 -22.26 -14.54 -9.52
N LEU A 106 -21.51 -15.51 -10.04
CA LEU A 106 -20.30 -15.29 -10.83
C LEU A 106 -20.60 -14.46 -12.09
N GLY A 107 -21.74 -14.74 -12.72
CA GLY A 107 -22.19 -14.00 -13.90
C GLY A 107 -22.52 -12.53 -13.60
N ALA A 108 -23.16 -12.24 -12.45
CA ALA A 108 -23.41 -10.86 -12.03
C ALA A 108 -22.09 -10.13 -11.72
N PHE A 109 -21.17 -10.80 -11.02
CA PHE A 109 -19.86 -10.24 -10.71
C PHE A 109 -19.07 -9.89 -11.97
N GLY A 110 -18.97 -10.81 -12.93
CA GLY A 110 -18.26 -10.55 -14.19
C GLY A 110 -18.86 -9.41 -15.01
N ARG A 111 -20.20 -9.28 -15.05
CA ARG A 111 -20.85 -8.13 -15.71
C ARG A 111 -20.53 -6.82 -15.01
N LEU A 112 -20.57 -6.80 -13.67
CA LEU A 112 -20.23 -5.62 -12.89
C LEU A 112 -18.78 -5.20 -13.15
N LEU A 113 -17.81 -6.12 -13.01
CA LEU A 113 -16.39 -5.82 -13.28
C LEU A 113 -16.17 -5.26 -14.69
N LYS A 114 -16.83 -5.83 -15.70
CA LYS A 114 -16.74 -5.31 -17.07
C LYS A 114 -17.28 -3.88 -17.16
N ALA A 115 -18.45 -3.62 -16.58
CA ALA A 115 -19.06 -2.30 -16.61
C ALA A 115 -18.21 -1.27 -15.85
N LEU A 116 -17.61 -1.65 -14.71
CA LEU A 116 -16.69 -0.82 -13.95
C LEU A 116 -15.43 -0.49 -14.75
N ALA A 117 -14.84 -1.47 -15.44
CA ALA A 117 -13.68 -1.25 -16.30
C ALA A 117 -13.99 -0.27 -17.46
N GLU A 118 -15.20 -0.30 -18.00
CA GLU A 118 -15.63 0.64 -19.06
C GLU A 118 -15.77 2.09 -18.58
N VAL A 119 -16.02 2.31 -17.28
CA VAL A 119 -16.17 3.65 -16.68
C VAL A 119 -15.07 3.99 -15.69
N ASN A 120 -13.91 3.32 -15.77
CA ASN A 120 -12.84 3.46 -14.78
C ASN A 120 -12.22 4.88 -14.71
N GLU A 121 -12.54 5.80 -15.61
CA GLU A 121 -12.08 7.19 -15.51
C GLU A 121 -13.19 8.14 -15.00
N ASP A 122 -14.40 7.63 -14.78
CA ASP A 122 -15.56 8.39 -14.32
C ASP A 122 -16.00 7.88 -12.94
N THR A 123 -15.43 8.47 -11.88
CA THR A 123 -15.75 8.14 -10.48
C THR A 123 -17.26 8.19 -10.19
N PHE A 124 -17.98 9.12 -10.82
CA PHE A 124 -19.43 9.23 -10.61
C PHE A 124 -20.16 8.03 -11.22
N ALA A 125 -19.87 7.70 -12.48
CA ALA A 125 -20.47 6.55 -13.14
C ALA A 125 -20.11 5.23 -12.47
N PHE A 126 -18.85 5.08 -12.05
CA PHE A 126 -18.35 3.94 -11.30
C PHE A 126 -19.15 3.71 -10.01
N ASN A 127 -19.26 4.74 -9.16
CA ASN A 127 -20.00 4.66 -7.90
C ASN A 127 -21.49 4.37 -8.14
N ARG A 128 -22.08 4.97 -9.19
CA ARG A 128 -23.47 4.71 -9.57
C ARG A 128 -23.70 3.25 -9.95
N LEU A 129 -22.79 2.62 -10.69
CA LEU A 129 -22.91 1.20 -11.08
C LEU A 129 -22.89 0.28 -9.87
N ILE A 130 -21.98 0.51 -8.92
CA ILE A 130 -21.94 -0.26 -7.67
C ILE A 130 -23.25 -0.08 -6.90
N MET A 131 -23.72 1.15 -6.73
CA MET A 131 -24.98 1.41 -6.00
C MET A 131 -26.23 0.82 -6.69
N ALA A 132 -26.22 0.67 -8.02
CA ALA A 132 -27.35 0.15 -8.79
C ALA A 132 -27.39 -1.39 -8.82
N GLU A 133 -26.25 -2.05 -9.03
CA GLU A 133 -26.17 -3.51 -9.10
C GLU A 133 -26.27 -4.13 -7.70
N VAL A 134 -25.74 -3.43 -6.70
CA VAL A 134 -25.67 -3.94 -5.33
C VAL A 134 -26.88 -3.44 -4.54
N SER A 135 -28.00 -4.19 -4.60
CA SER A 135 -29.17 -3.97 -3.72
C SER A 135 -28.85 -4.12 -2.22
N PHE A 136 -27.63 -4.55 -1.89
CA PHE A 136 -27.07 -4.74 -0.56
C PHE A 136 -25.65 -4.17 -0.50
N PRO A 137 -25.41 -2.85 -0.34
CA PRO A 137 -24.05 -2.39 -0.09
C PRO A 137 -23.62 -2.94 1.26
N ASN A 138 -22.94 -4.09 1.22
CA ASN A 138 -22.18 -4.63 2.33
C ASN A 138 -20.94 -3.75 2.54
N GLU A 139 -20.22 -4.02 3.61
CA GLU A 139 -19.05 -3.24 4.00
C GLU A 139 -17.99 -3.14 2.89
N TYR A 140 -17.77 -4.23 2.15
CA TYR A 140 -16.79 -4.29 1.06
C TYR A 140 -17.05 -3.26 -0.04
N TRP A 141 -18.27 -3.17 -0.57
CA TRP A 141 -18.54 -2.22 -1.66
C TRP A 141 -18.50 -0.76 -1.21
N ARG A 142 -18.72 -0.48 0.08
CA ARG A 142 -18.50 0.86 0.63
C ARG A 142 -17.02 1.17 0.69
N GLU A 143 -16.21 0.24 1.16
CA GLU A 143 -14.75 0.39 1.19
C GLU A 143 -14.16 0.60 -0.21
N VAL A 144 -14.66 -0.09 -1.23
CA VAL A 144 -14.27 0.14 -2.64
C VAL A 144 -14.55 1.59 -3.06
N ILE A 145 -15.73 2.12 -2.74
CA ILE A 145 -16.11 3.51 -3.06
C ILE A 145 -15.27 4.51 -2.27
N ASP A 146 -15.11 4.28 -0.96
CA ASP A 146 -14.40 5.16 -0.04
C ASP A 146 -12.91 5.24 -0.41
N THR A 147 -12.26 4.10 -0.63
CA THR A 147 -10.84 4.03 -1.05
C THR A 147 -10.59 4.84 -2.32
N ARG A 148 -11.51 4.75 -3.29
CA ARG A 148 -11.38 5.47 -4.56
C ARG A 148 -11.54 6.98 -4.39
N GLN A 149 -12.51 7.41 -3.57
CA GLN A 149 -12.69 8.82 -3.24
C GLN A 149 -11.50 9.38 -2.45
N GLU A 150 -10.97 8.62 -1.49
CA GLU A 150 -9.76 8.99 -0.75
C GLU A 150 -8.55 9.12 -1.68
N THR A 151 -8.37 8.19 -2.62
CA THR A 151 -7.29 8.25 -3.62
C THR A 151 -7.42 9.49 -4.49
N GLU A 152 -8.61 9.80 -5.00
CA GLU A 152 -8.86 11.00 -5.80
C GLU A 152 -8.61 12.29 -5.01
N LEU A 153 -9.00 12.34 -3.72
CA LEU A 153 -8.69 13.47 -2.83
C LEU A 153 -7.18 13.59 -2.57
N LEU A 154 -6.47 12.48 -2.40
CA LEU A 154 -5.02 12.45 -2.24
C LEU A 154 -4.32 12.93 -3.52
N GLU A 155 -4.77 12.50 -4.69
CA GLU A 155 -4.21 12.96 -5.97
C GLU A 155 -4.44 14.45 -6.20
N GLN A 156 -5.66 14.95 -5.91
CA GLN A 156 -5.99 16.38 -6.03
C GLN A 156 -5.25 17.24 -4.99
N SER A 157 -5.04 16.73 -3.78
CA SER A 157 -4.24 17.41 -2.74
C SER A 157 -2.72 17.26 -2.95
N SER A 158 -2.28 16.25 -3.70
CA SER A 158 -0.89 16.07 -4.13
C SER A 158 -0.45 17.01 -5.25
N SER A 159 -1.31 17.95 -5.67
CA SER A 159 -0.90 19.05 -6.55
C SER A 159 0.20 19.94 -5.93
N ASP A 160 0.52 19.76 -4.64
CA ASP A 160 1.75 20.25 -4.00
C ASP A 160 3.00 19.36 -4.27
N ILE A 161 3.12 18.70 -5.43
CA ILE A 161 4.45 18.42 -6.03
C ILE A 161 5.01 19.75 -6.57
N SER A 162 5.10 20.77 -5.71
CA SER A 162 5.79 22.02 -6.00
C SER A 162 6.52 22.49 -4.74
N ASP A 163 7.65 21.84 -4.45
CA ASP A 163 8.89 22.45 -3.95
C ASP A 163 9.96 21.37 -3.70
N TYR A 164 10.08 20.39 -4.59
CA TYR A 164 11.29 19.58 -4.62
C TYR A 164 12.36 20.41 -5.32
N ASP A 165 13.26 21.02 -4.56
CA ASP A 165 14.49 21.55 -5.13
C ASP A 165 15.45 20.36 -5.34
N PRO A 166 15.86 20.03 -6.58
CA PRO A 166 16.88 19.01 -6.81
C PRO A 166 18.17 19.23 -6.01
N ALA A 167 18.45 20.48 -5.63
CA ALA A 167 19.56 20.84 -4.77
C ALA A 167 19.47 20.26 -3.35
N ASP A 168 18.28 19.85 -2.87
CA ASP A 168 18.10 19.24 -1.54
C ASP A 168 18.68 17.82 -1.43
N PHE A 169 18.97 17.19 -2.57
CA PHE A 169 19.53 15.84 -2.66
C PHE A 169 21.04 15.84 -2.87
N GLU A 170 21.61 17.04 -3.07
CA GLU A 170 23.05 17.22 -3.11
C GLU A 170 23.65 16.81 -1.75
N LYS A 171 24.65 15.92 -1.79
CA LYS A 171 25.37 15.48 -0.60
C LYS A 171 26.51 16.44 -0.31
N GLY A 172 26.78 16.62 0.98
CA GLY A 172 27.85 17.50 1.41
C GLY A 172 27.91 17.65 2.92
N ASP A 173 28.68 18.65 3.33
CA ASP A 173 28.95 18.99 4.71
C ASP A 173 28.33 20.34 5.08
N LEU A 174 27.72 20.39 6.27
CA LEU A 174 27.31 21.64 6.88
C LEU A 174 28.45 22.17 7.75
N ILE A 175 29.01 23.32 7.38
CA ILE A 175 30.17 23.94 8.02
C ILE A 175 29.73 25.21 8.74
N VAL A 176 30.08 25.32 10.02
CA VAL A 176 29.93 26.55 10.81
C VAL A 176 31.24 27.32 10.72
N SER A 177 31.22 28.48 10.07
CA SER A 177 32.39 29.37 9.92
C SER A 177 32.51 30.38 11.06
N ASP A 178 31.37 30.77 11.66
CA ASP A 178 31.33 31.57 12.88
C ASP A 178 30.23 31.07 13.82
N PRO A 179 30.54 30.61 15.05
CA PRO A 179 29.53 30.16 16.00
C PRO A 179 28.75 31.30 16.68
N GLY A 180 29.08 32.57 16.41
CA GLY A 180 28.32 33.72 16.87
C GLY A 180 28.34 33.93 18.40
N PRO A 181 27.45 34.80 18.93
CA PRO A 181 27.38 35.14 20.35
C PRO A 181 26.96 33.96 21.24
N HIS A 182 26.33 32.93 20.67
CA HIS A 182 25.82 31.77 21.40
C HIS A 182 26.69 30.51 21.24
N LYS A 183 28.02 30.72 21.15
CA LYS A 183 29.03 29.67 20.91
C LYS A 183 28.83 28.37 21.70
N LEU A 184 28.55 28.44 22.99
CA LEU A 184 28.36 27.22 23.81
C LEU A 184 27.14 26.38 23.36
N LYS A 185 26.04 27.02 22.97
CA LYS A 185 24.84 26.32 22.48
C LYS A 185 25.08 25.71 21.10
N VAL A 186 25.76 26.43 20.21
CA VAL A 186 26.18 25.92 18.90
C VAL A 186 27.05 24.68 19.04
N VAL A 187 28.02 24.70 19.94
CA VAL A 187 28.91 23.55 20.21
C VAL A 187 28.15 22.36 20.79
N GLN A 188 27.16 22.59 21.65
CA GLN A 188 26.30 21.52 22.18
C GLN A 188 25.47 20.85 21.07
N ILE A 189 24.91 21.64 20.15
CA ILE A 189 24.17 21.12 18.99
C ILE A 189 25.10 20.28 18.11
N VAL A 190 26.28 20.80 17.76
CA VAL A 190 27.27 20.07 16.93
C VAL A 190 27.77 18.80 17.62
N SER A 191 28.07 18.87 18.92
CA SER A 191 28.46 17.71 19.76
C SER A 191 27.42 16.60 19.70
N LYS A 192 26.13 16.96 19.85
CA LYS A 192 25.01 16.03 19.78
C LYS A 192 24.85 15.41 18.39
N CYS A 193 24.94 16.21 17.33
CA CYS A 193 24.82 15.74 15.94
C CYS A 193 25.95 14.79 15.53
N ARG A 194 27.16 15.00 16.07
CA ARG A 194 28.35 14.19 15.74
C ARG A 194 28.61 13.05 16.72
N GLY A 195 27.80 12.91 17.78
CA GLY A 195 28.04 11.95 18.85
C GLY A 195 29.37 12.16 19.60
N LEU A 196 29.91 13.38 19.58
CA LEU A 196 31.20 13.70 20.21
C LEU A 196 31.01 14.15 21.66
N PRO A 197 31.92 13.80 22.59
CA PRO A 197 31.94 14.38 23.92
C PRO A 197 32.06 15.91 23.87
N LEU A 198 31.33 16.63 24.74
CA LEU A 198 31.30 18.11 24.73
C LEU A 198 32.70 18.75 24.82
N LYS A 199 33.63 18.12 25.55
CA LYS A 199 35.02 18.57 25.67
C LYS A 199 35.77 18.53 24.33
N GLU A 200 35.51 17.53 23.50
CA GLU A 200 36.11 17.39 22.16
C GLU A 200 35.48 18.37 21.17
N ALA A 201 34.16 18.56 21.25
CA ALA A 201 33.46 19.56 20.43
C ALA A 201 33.91 21.00 20.75
N LEU A 202 34.17 21.31 22.03
CA LEU A 202 34.72 22.61 22.46
C LEU A 202 36.13 22.86 21.92
N ALA A 203 36.96 21.81 21.87
CA ALA A 203 38.30 21.92 21.28
C ALA A 203 38.25 22.21 19.77
N LEU A 204 37.25 21.65 19.08
CA LEU A 204 37.02 21.88 17.64
C LEU A 204 36.41 23.25 17.35
N ALA A 205 35.67 23.85 18.30
CA ALA A 205 35.10 25.20 18.16
C ALA A 205 36.13 26.33 18.22
N GLY A 206 37.40 26.01 18.47
CA GLY A 206 38.54 26.92 18.31
C GLY A 206 39.13 26.92 16.90
N ALA A 207 38.72 25.98 16.04
CA ALA A 207 39.10 25.96 14.63
C ALA A 207 38.39 27.07 13.85
N PRO A 208 39.00 27.59 12.77
CA PRO A 208 38.38 28.60 11.92
C PRO A 208 37.09 28.10 11.24
N GLU A 209 36.94 26.78 11.10
CA GLU A 209 35.74 26.15 10.56
C GLU A 209 35.41 24.89 11.36
N LEU A 210 34.13 24.73 11.70
CA LEU A 210 33.63 23.59 12.45
C LEU A 210 32.61 22.83 11.60
N LYS A 211 32.98 21.62 11.18
CA LYS A 211 32.02 20.69 10.56
C LYS A 211 30.94 20.30 11.58
N ALA A 212 29.69 20.63 11.27
CA ALA A 212 28.52 20.35 12.09
C ALA A 212 27.93 18.96 11.83
N ALA A 213 27.71 18.61 10.55
CA ALA A 213 27.16 17.33 10.13
C ALA A 213 27.44 17.06 8.64
N SER A 214 27.17 15.84 8.18
CA SER A 214 27.21 15.41 6.78
C SER A 214 25.86 14.80 6.41
N GLY A 215 25.40 15.00 5.18
CA GLY A 215 24.11 14.49 4.72
C GLY A 215 23.69 15.14 3.40
N THR A 216 22.44 14.92 3.00
CA THR A 216 21.87 15.69 1.89
C THR A 216 21.47 17.09 2.36
N ARG A 217 21.51 18.10 1.46
CA ARG A 217 21.18 19.49 1.81
C ARG A 217 19.82 19.61 2.53
N GLY A 218 18.80 18.89 2.05
CA GLY A 218 17.46 18.85 2.68
C GLY A 218 17.46 18.20 4.07
N GLN A 219 18.28 17.16 4.31
CA GLN A 219 18.42 16.56 5.65
C GLN A 219 19.05 17.54 6.64
N LEU A 220 19.95 18.39 6.15
CA LEU A 220 20.69 19.36 6.95
C LEU A 220 19.94 20.70 7.12
N TYR A 221 18.83 20.91 6.42
CA TYR A 221 18.04 22.16 6.44
C TYR A 221 17.63 22.57 7.87
N ARG A 222 16.99 21.66 8.62
CA ARG A 222 16.56 21.95 10.00
C ARG A 222 17.73 22.24 10.94
N LEU A 223 18.87 21.59 10.73
CA LEU A 223 20.08 21.84 11.52
C LEU A 223 20.66 23.22 11.20
N ARG A 224 20.66 23.60 9.92
CA ARG A 224 21.07 24.94 9.46
C ARG A 224 20.21 26.03 10.10
N GLU A 225 18.88 25.92 10.02
CA GLU A 225 17.97 26.89 10.65
C GLU A 225 18.21 27.04 12.15
N GLN A 226 18.42 25.93 12.86
CA GLN A 226 18.69 25.95 14.30
C GLN A 226 20.01 26.66 14.66
N LEU A 227 21.03 26.51 13.81
CA LEU A 227 22.33 27.14 14.01
C LEU A 227 22.27 28.64 13.64
N GLU A 228 21.63 28.99 12.51
CA GLU A 228 21.42 30.37 12.08
C GLU A 228 20.54 31.15 13.08
N ALA A 229 19.54 30.52 13.69
CA ALA A 229 18.72 31.11 14.76
C ALA A 229 19.51 31.41 16.06
N LEU A 230 20.73 30.90 16.18
CA LEU A 230 21.67 31.23 17.27
C LEU A 230 22.72 32.27 16.83
N ASP A 231 22.46 32.95 15.71
CA ASP A 231 23.36 33.91 15.05
C ASP A 231 24.70 33.27 14.61
N ALA A 232 24.71 31.96 14.32
CA ALA A 232 25.87 31.30 13.72
C ALA A 232 25.87 31.47 12.19
N THR A 233 27.05 31.69 11.60
CA THR A 233 27.23 31.67 10.15
C THR A 233 27.50 30.24 9.70
N VAL A 234 26.63 29.74 8.82
CA VAL A 234 26.64 28.34 8.37
C VAL A 234 26.59 28.27 6.85
N GLU A 235 27.39 27.37 6.27
CA GLU A 235 27.49 27.12 4.85
C GLU A 235 27.31 25.62 4.57
N PHE A 236 26.53 25.27 3.55
CA PHE A 236 26.52 23.92 3.00
C PHE A 236 27.56 23.81 1.88
N ARG A 237 28.48 22.86 2.00
CA ARG A 237 29.51 22.59 0.99
C ARG A 237 29.24 21.23 0.37
N PRO A 238 28.91 21.16 -0.93
CA PRO A 238 28.72 19.87 -1.61
C PRO A 238 30.03 19.09 -1.70
N ASP A 239 29.90 17.76 -1.79
CA ASP A 239 31.02 16.82 -1.99
C ASP A 239 31.77 17.03 -3.33
#